data_AF-A0A497LEU2-F1
#
_entry.id   AF-A0A497LEU2-F1
#
_cell.length_a   1.000
_cell.length_b   1.000
_cell.length_c   1.000
_cell.angle_alpha   90.00
_cell.angle_beta   90.00
_cell.angle_gamma   90.00
#
_symmetry.space_group_name_H-M   'P 1'
#
loop_
_entity.id
_entity.type
_entity.pdbx_description
1 polymer ?
#
loop_
_entity_poly.entity_id
_entity_poly.type
_entity_poly.pdbx_seq_one_letter_code
_entity_poly.pdbx_strand_id
1 'polypeptide(L)' 'MGECRLCGKKGKNLSLFMANHKDLGSIMVCQDCWVKLYEENRMVCGTSGGSAGGTCPACGS' A
#
# COMPACT_ATOMS: atom_id res chain seq x y z
N MET A 1 -17.89 9.42 6.46
CA MET A 1 -17.90 8.29 5.50
C MET A 1 -16.53 8.21 4.88
N GLY A 2 -15.96 7.01 4.75
CA GLY A 2 -14.70 6.82 4.05
C GLY A 2 -14.84 7.10 2.55
N GLU A 3 -13.79 7.67 1.95
CA GLU A 3 -13.67 7.93 0.51
C GLU A 3 -12.40 7.28 -0.04
N CYS A 4 -12.52 6.67 -1.22
CA CYS A 4 -11.37 6.17 -1.97
C CYS A 4 -10.60 7.33 -2.59
N ARG A 5 -9.31 7.47 -2.27
CA ARG A 5 -8.45 8.54 -2.80
C ARG A 5 -8.09 8.40 -4.28
N LEU A 6 -8.35 7.25 -4.90
CA LEU A 6 -8.10 7.01 -6.32
C LEU A 6 -9.33 7.25 -7.20
N CYS A 7 -10.47 6.64 -6.85
CA CYS A 7 -11.68 6.70 -7.68
C CYS A 7 -12.78 7.60 -7.12
N GLY A 8 -12.61 8.17 -5.93
CA GLY A 8 -13.59 9.04 -5.29
C GLY A 8 -14.86 8.34 -4.80
N LYS A 9 -14.95 7.00 -4.89
CA LYS A 9 -16.10 6.24 -4.34
C LYS A 9 -16.26 6.55 -2.85
N LYS A 10 -17.49 6.84 -2.43
CA LYS A 10 -17.89 7.05 -1.02
C LYS A 10 -19.13 6.21 -0.72
N GLY A 11 -19.24 5.69 0.49
CA GLY A 11 -20.43 4.93 0.89
C GLY A 11 -20.37 4.44 2.33
N LYS A 12 -21.55 4.15 2.91
CA LYS A 12 -21.67 3.55 4.25
C LYS A 12 -21.10 2.12 4.31
N ASN A 13 -21.19 1.38 3.19
CA ASN A 13 -20.68 0.00 3.05
C ASN A 13 -19.39 -0.08 2.24
N LEU A 14 -18.65 1.03 2.10
CA LEU A 14 -17.42 1.04 1.32
C LEU A 14 -16.23 0.64 2.21
N SER A 15 -15.75 -0.59 2.04
CA SER A 15 -14.53 -1.07 2.69
C SER A 15 -13.32 -0.38 2.08
N LEU A 16 -12.65 0.44 2.88
CA LEU A 16 -11.38 1.07 2.52
C LEU A 16 -10.22 0.23 3.06
N PHE A 17 -9.21 0.10 2.23
CA PHE A 17 -7.96 -0.57 2.52
C PHE A 17 -6.83 0.45 2.44
N MET A 18 -5.88 0.33 3.37
CA MET A 18 -4.66 1.14 3.32
C MET A 18 -3.73 0.55 2.26
N ALA A 19 -3.39 1.35 1.26
CA ALA A 19 -2.40 1.02 0.23
C ALA A 19 -1.20 1.96 0.40
N ASN A 20 0.00 1.39 0.47
CA ASN A 20 1.23 2.18 0.38
C ASN A 20 1.51 2.39 -1.10
N HIS A 21 1.13 3.53 -1.66
CA HIS A 21 1.42 3.90 -3.05
C HIS A 21 2.86 4.43 -3.16
N LYS A 22 3.57 4.04 -4.23
CA LYS A 22 4.97 4.47 -4.49
C LYS A 22 5.16 5.99 -4.45
N ASP A 23 4.34 6.75 -5.20
CA ASP A 23 4.43 8.22 -5.23
C ASP A 23 3.61 8.95 -4.16
N LEU A 24 2.45 8.43 -3.78
CA LEU A 24 1.49 9.14 -2.93
C LEU A 24 1.61 8.79 -1.44
N GLY A 25 2.44 7.81 -1.09
CA GLY A 25 2.55 7.28 0.27
C GLY A 25 1.32 6.46 0.67
N SER A 26 1.05 6.38 1.98
CA SER A 26 -0.07 5.61 2.53
C SER A 26 -1.41 6.30 2.26
N ILE A 27 -2.21 5.72 1.37
CA ILE A 27 -3.53 6.23 0.97
C ILE A 27 -4.63 5.21 1.27
N MET A 28 -5.85 5.69 1.56
CA MET A 28 -7.03 4.83 1.67
C MET A 28 -7.74 4.68 0.34
N VAL A 29 -7.92 3.43 -0.09
CA VAL A 29 -8.51 3.08 -1.39
C VAL A 29 -9.55 1.97 -1.23
N CYS A 30 -10.53 1.88 -2.12
CA CYS A 30 -11.48 0.77 -2.09
C CYS A 30 -10.80 -0.54 -2.54
N GLN A 31 -11.43 -1.67 -2.24
CA GLN A 31 -10.91 -3.01 -2.60
C GLN A 31 -10.51 -3.12 -4.09
N ASP A 32 -11.37 -2.65 -5.00
CA ASP A 32 -11.07 -2.66 -6.45
C ASP A 32 -9.75 -1.93 -6.79
N CYS A 33 -9.57 -0.74 -6.21
CA CYS A 33 -8.39 0.08 -6.46
C CYS A 33 -7.15 -0.51 -5.78
N TRP A 34 -7.33 -1.13 -4.62
CA TRP A 34 -6.27 -1.85 -3.93
C TRP A 34 -5.77 -3.03 -4.79
N VAL A 35 -6.68 -3.86 -5.32
CA VAL A 35 -6.29 -4.98 -6.20
C VAL A 35 -5.56 -4.48 -7.44
N LYS A 36 -6.06 -3.44 -8.12
CA LYS A 36 -5.37 -2.84 -9.28
C LYS A 36 -3.97 -2.34 -8.97
N LEU A 37 -3.82 -1.62 -7.85
CA LEU A 37 -2.50 -1.14 -7.43
C LEU A 37 -1.53 -2.29 -7.15
N TYR A 38 -2.03 -3.42 -6.62
CA TYR A 38 -1.23 -4.61 -6.39
C TYR A 38 -0.85 -5.29 -7.71
N GLU A 39 -1.80 -5.50 -8.62
CA GLU A 39 -1.57 -6.08 -9.96
C GLU A 39 -0.60 -5.24 -10.80
N GLU A 40 -0.72 -3.91 -10.75
CA GLU A 40 0.18 -2.98 -11.43
C GLU A 40 1.53 -2.79 -10.70
N ASN A 41 1.77 -3.50 -9.58
CA ASN A 41 2.95 -3.34 -8.73
C ASN A 41 3.19 -1.87 -8.33
N ARG A 42 2.13 -1.06 -8.17
CA ARG A 42 2.22 0.34 -7.74
C ARG A 42 2.20 0.50 -6.23
N MET A 43 2.00 -0.60 -5.50
CA MET A 43 2.22 -0.62 -4.07
C MET A 43 3.70 -0.78 -3.73
N VAL A 44 4.13 -0.08 -2.69
CA VAL A 44 5.41 -0.36 -2.05
C VAL A 44 5.21 -1.64 -1.24
N CYS A 45 5.65 -2.78 -1.80
CA CYS A 45 5.96 -3.95 -0.99
C CYS A 45 7.05 -3.50 -0.03
N GLY A 46 6.80 -3.55 1.28
CA GLY A 46 7.69 -3.03 2.31
C GLY A 46 9.13 -3.50 2.13
N THR A 47 9.92 -2.72 1.40
CA THR A 47 11.35 -2.64 1.60
C THR A 47 11.48 -1.58 2.67
N SER A 48 11.51 -2.05 3.92
CA SER A 48 12.37 -1.52 4.98
C SER A 48 13.25 -0.35 4.53
N GLY A 49 12.70 0.86 4.58
CA GLY A 49 13.41 2.11 4.39
C GLY A 49 13.38 2.87 5.71
N GLY A 50 14.13 2.38 6.70
CA GLY A 50 14.18 2.94 8.04
C GLY A 50 15.20 2.23 8.94
N SER A 51 16.49 2.42 8.61
CA SER A 51 17.69 2.34 9.46
C SER A 51 17.69 1.43 10.70
N ALA A 52 18.38 0.30 10.61
CA ALA A 52 19.14 -0.27 11.71
C ALA A 52 20.23 -1.19 11.15
N GLY A 53 21.44 -1.13 11.70
CA GLY A 53 22.46 -2.16 11.53
C GLY A 53 21.99 -3.49 12.13
N GLY A 54 21.12 -4.19 11.41
CA GLY A 54 20.61 -5.50 11.75
C GLY A 54 20.88 -6.43 10.59
N THR A 55 21.99 -7.15 10.70
CA THR A 55 22.41 -8.29 9.89
C THR A 55 21.25 -9.07 9.29
N CYS A 56 21.17 -9.10 7.95
CA CYS A 56 20.53 -10.20 7.24
C CYS A 56 21.47 -11.42 7.33
N PRO A 57 21.14 -12.53 8.02
CA PRO A 57 22.02 -13.70 8.05
C PRO A 57 21.88 -14.58 6.78
N ALA A 58 21.29 -14.07 5.70
CA ALA A 58 20.93 -14.90 4.53
C ALA A 58 21.80 -14.66 3.28
N CYS A 59 22.87 -13.85 3.38
CA CYS A 59 23.94 -13.80 2.38
C CYS A 59 25.29 -13.84 3.09
N GLY A 60 25.65 -15.01 3.60
CA GLY A 60 26.91 -15.25 4.26
C GLY A 60 27.11 -16.73 4.53
N SER A 61 27.41 -17.49 3.48
CA SER A 61 28.17 -18.76 3.49
C SER A 61 28.55 -19.09 2.06
#